data_AF-A0A672R873-F1
#
_entry.id   AF-A0A672R873-F1
#
_cell.length_a   1.000
_cell.length_b   1.000
_cell.length_c   1.000
_cell.angle_alpha   90.00
_cell.angle_beta   90.00
_cell.angle_gamma   90.00
#
_symmetry.space_group_name_H-M   'P 1'
#
loop_
_entity.id
_entity.type
_entity.pdbx_description
1 polymer ?
#
loop_
_entity_poly.entity_id
_entity_poly.type
_entity_poly.pdbx_seq_one_letter_code
_entity_poly.pdbx_strand_id
1 'polypeptide(L)'
;MSGKHFESLEKVGDMHLRLNSEGRRLLFGKEPKKLNIPQSAIDAAVEQDYDLKGYVFEASPEQLRPPRTVPSFSLCLPSIAMPFFAASAEDGLTTRFCIQLAKHFNMVVVSPILERDEIHGGTLWNTAVVVSNNGNVLGKSRKNHIPRVGDFNEVSVTHCITVKQLSEYFKNEFTSGDGKKAHHDFGNFYGSSYVAAPDGSRSPGLSRTRDGLLLTEMALNLNRQAPDKWNFKMTGRYEMYAEELKKAIQHDFQPNILKE
;
A
#
# COMPACT_ATOMS: atom_id res chain seq x y z
N MET A 1 16.34 -6.20 10.01
CA MET A 1 16.69 -5.72 8.67
C MET A 1 16.75 -6.90 7.72
N SER A 2 16.09 -6.85 6.56
CA SER A 2 16.14 -7.96 5.60
C SER A 2 17.49 -8.04 4.91
N GLY A 3 18.01 -9.26 4.75
CA GLY A 3 19.28 -9.48 4.05
C GLY A 3 19.22 -8.97 2.62
N LYS A 4 20.26 -8.24 2.18
CA LYS A 4 20.40 -7.68 0.82
C LYS A 4 20.32 -8.74 -0.30
N HIS A 5 20.44 -10.01 0.04
CA HIS A 5 20.47 -11.14 -0.88
C HIS A 5 19.09 -11.78 -1.15
N PHE A 6 18.03 -11.36 -0.45
CA PHE A 6 16.69 -11.92 -0.66
C PHE A 6 15.90 -11.01 -1.61
N GLU A 7 15.67 -11.48 -2.84
CA GLU A 7 15.00 -10.71 -3.89
C GLU A 7 13.47 -10.82 -3.84
N SER A 8 12.93 -12.04 -3.66
CA SER A 8 11.51 -12.32 -3.52
C SER A 8 11.27 -13.70 -2.90
N LEU A 9 10.11 -13.89 -2.26
CA LEU A 9 9.76 -15.16 -1.62
C LEU A 9 9.57 -16.28 -2.65
N GLU A 10 8.99 -15.92 -3.79
CA GLU A 10 8.64 -16.82 -4.88
C GLU A 10 9.90 -17.41 -5.51
N LYS A 11 10.91 -16.56 -5.82
CA LYS A 11 12.20 -17.04 -6.34
C LYS A 11 12.89 -18.00 -5.38
N VAL A 12 12.92 -17.68 -4.08
CA VAL A 12 13.57 -18.55 -3.09
C VAL A 12 12.81 -19.86 -2.92
N GLY A 13 11.49 -19.80 -2.86
CA GLY A 13 10.65 -20.98 -2.71
C GLY A 13 10.68 -21.93 -3.91
N ASP A 14 10.76 -21.39 -5.13
CA ASP A 14 10.91 -22.19 -6.35
C ASP A 14 12.30 -22.83 -6.43
N MET A 15 13.36 -22.09 -6.06
CA MET A 15 14.74 -22.59 -6.12
C MET A 15 15.06 -23.62 -5.03
N HIS A 16 14.57 -23.42 -3.79
CA HIS A 16 15.05 -24.19 -2.63
C HIS A 16 13.99 -25.11 -2.02
N LEU A 17 12.71 -24.73 -2.06
CA LEU A 17 11.63 -25.46 -1.37
C LEU A 17 10.80 -26.33 -2.33
N ARG A 18 11.02 -26.21 -3.65
CA ARG A 18 10.18 -26.85 -4.69
C ARG A 18 8.70 -26.66 -4.36
N LEU A 19 8.29 -25.40 -4.10
CA LEU A 19 6.92 -25.06 -3.73
C LEU A 19 5.92 -25.69 -4.70
N ASN A 20 5.29 -26.77 -4.26
CA ASN A 20 4.26 -27.46 -5.02
C ASN A 20 2.95 -26.66 -4.99
N SER A 21 1.96 -27.13 -5.75
CA SER A 21 0.65 -26.48 -5.84
C SER A 21 0.00 -26.26 -4.46
N GLU A 22 0.14 -27.20 -3.53
CA GLU A 22 -0.42 -27.09 -2.18
C GLU A 22 0.30 -26.03 -1.33
N GLY A 23 1.63 -25.95 -1.40
CA GLY A 23 2.39 -24.91 -0.71
C GLY A 23 2.01 -23.51 -1.21
N ARG A 24 1.84 -23.35 -2.53
CA ARG A 24 1.36 -22.09 -3.12
C ARG A 24 -0.07 -21.78 -2.69
N ARG A 25 -0.95 -22.78 -2.64
CA ARG A 25 -2.34 -22.64 -2.19
C ARG A 25 -2.44 -22.14 -0.76
N LEU A 26 -1.58 -22.62 0.14
CA LEU A 26 -1.56 -22.20 1.55
C LEU A 26 -0.97 -20.80 1.73
N LEU A 27 0.07 -20.43 0.97
CA LEU A 27 0.76 -19.15 1.12
C LEU A 27 0.06 -17.99 0.40
N PHE A 28 -0.51 -18.24 -0.79
CA PHE A 28 -1.06 -17.21 -1.66
C PHE A 28 -2.57 -17.34 -1.90
N GLY A 29 -3.20 -18.42 -1.40
CA GLY A 29 -4.58 -18.73 -1.71
C GLY A 29 -4.74 -19.26 -3.13
N LYS A 30 -5.80 -18.86 -3.83
CA LYS A 30 -5.99 -19.18 -5.24
C LYS A 30 -4.90 -18.49 -6.08
N GLU A 31 -4.16 -19.25 -6.88
CA GLU A 31 -3.12 -18.68 -7.75
C GLU A 31 -3.77 -17.74 -8.79
N PRO A 32 -3.40 -16.44 -8.81
CA PRO A 32 -4.01 -15.50 -9.72
C PRO A 32 -3.49 -15.72 -11.15
N LYS A 33 -4.38 -15.54 -12.12
CA LYS A 33 -4.03 -15.66 -13.54
C LYS A 33 -3.10 -14.50 -13.92
N LYS A 34 -2.07 -14.77 -14.73
CA LYS A 34 -1.20 -13.71 -15.26
C LYS A 34 -1.96 -12.86 -16.28
N LEU A 35 -1.84 -11.54 -16.15
CA LEU A 35 -2.41 -10.58 -17.09
C LEU A 35 -1.54 -10.56 -18.36
N ASN A 36 -2.19 -10.50 -19.52
CA ASN A 36 -1.48 -10.29 -20.78
C ASN A 36 -1.13 -8.81 -20.94
N ILE A 37 0.13 -8.46 -20.70
CA ILE A 37 0.61 -7.09 -20.77
C ILE A 37 1.05 -6.78 -22.22
N PRO A 38 0.67 -5.62 -22.79
CA PRO A 38 1.11 -5.22 -24.13
C PRO A 38 2.63 -5.17 -24.25
N GLN A 39 3.17 -5.63 -25.39
CA GLN A 39 4.62 -5.68 -25.62
C GLN A 39 5.28 -4.30 -25.46
N SER A 40 4.62 -3.23 -25.92
CA SER A 40 5.12 -1.86 -25.77
C SER A 40 5.36 -1.46 -24.31
N ALA A 41 4.55 -1.96 -23.36
CA ALA A 41 4.74 -1.71 -21.94
C ALA A 41 5.87 -2.55 -21.35
N ILE A 42 6.08 -3.77 -21.86
CA ILE A 42 7.21 -4.62 -21.50
C ILE A 42 8.51 -3.99 -21.99
N ASP A 43 8.54 -3.50 -23.23
CA ASP A 43 9.69 -2.84 -23.83
C ASP A 43 10.06 -1.58 -23.05
N ALA A 44 9.06 -0.75 -22.69
CA ALA A 44 9.27 0.43 -21.84
C ALA A 44 9.81 0.06 -20.45
N ALA A 45 9.36 -1.05 -19.87
CA ALA A 45 9.87 -1.53 -18.59
C ALA A 45 11.32 -2.01 -18.64
N VAL A 46 11.70 -2.64 -19.76
CA VAL A 46 13.09 -3.05 -20.01
C VAL A 46 13.97 -1.83 -20.24
N GLU A 47 13.50 -0.86 -21.01
CA GLU A 47 14.24 0.38 -21.32
C GLU A 47 14.48 1.23 -20.06
N GLN A 48 13.48 1.34 -19.19
CA GLN A 48 13.54 2.13 -17.95
C GLN A 48 13.95 1.31 -16.71
N ASP A 49 14.36 0.06 -16.90
CA ASP A 49 14.87 -0.86 -15.86
C ASP A 49 13.96 -1.05 -14.62
N TYR A 50 12.67 -1.34 -14.82
CA TYR A 50 11.75 -1.67 -13.72
C TYR A 50 11.04 -3.03 -13.90
N ASP A 51 10.70 -3.68 -12.78
CA ASP A 51 9.99 -4.95 -12.72
C ASP A 51 8.50 -4.75 -13.06
N LEU A 52 8.01 -5.38 -14.13
CA LEU A 52 6.63 -5.26 -14.57
C LEU A 52 5.90 -6.59 -14.38
N LYS A 53 4.91 -6.62 -13.47
CA LYS A 53 4.10 -7.82 -13.20
C LYS A 53 2.62 -7.53 -13.36
N GLY A 54 1.88 -8.51 -13.86
CA GLY A 54 0.45 -8.37 -14.16
C GLY A 54 -0.35 -9.58 -13.70
N TYR A 55 -1.46 -9.35 -12.98
CA TYR A 55 -2.34 -10.42 -12.49
C TYR A 55 -3.83 -10.09 -12.65
N VAL A 56 -4.67 -11.12 -12.68
CA VAL A 56 -6.13 -11.00 -12.81
C VAL A 56 -6.82 -11.70 -11.65
N PHE A 57 -7.76 -10.99 -11.01
CA PHE A 57 -8.65 -11.48 -9.98
C PHE A 57 -10.08 -11.49 -10.52
N GLU A 58 -10.58 -12.69 -10.81
CA GLU A 58 -11.89 -12.92 -11.43
C GLU A 58 -12.97 -13.17 -10.38
N ALA A 59 -14.20 -12.75 -10.68
CA ALA A 59 -15.40 -13.08 -9.92
C ALA A 59 -16.29 -14.03 -10.72
N SER A 60 -17.18 -14.78 -10.05
CA SER A 60 -18.15 -15.61 -10.75
C SER A 60 -19.16 -14.72 -11.50
N PRO A 61 -19.65 -15.12 -12.70
CA PRO A 61 -20.68 -14.35 -13.40
C PRO A 61 -21.96 -14.20 -12.55
N GLU A 62 -22.51 -12.98 -12.49
CA GLU A 62 -23.80 -12.70 -11.85
C GLU A 62 -24.89 -12.59 -12.92
N GLN A 63 -26.06 -13.17 -12.68
CA GLN A 63 -27.20 -13.07 -13.62
C GLN A 63 -27.76 -11.64 -13.70
N LEU A 64 -27.80 -10.94 -12.57
CA LEU A 64 -28.46 -9.63 -12.44
C LEU A 64 -27.52 -8.45 -12.69
N ARG A 65 -26.20 -8.69 -12.80
CA ARG A 65 -25.21 -7.60 -12.85
C ARG A 65 -24.10 -7.90 -13.83
N PRO A 66 -23.70 -6.91 -14.62
CA PRO A 66 -22.54 -7.07 -15.49
C PRO A 66 -21.26 -7.20 -14.65
N PRO A 67 -20.21 -7.83 -15.20
CA PRO A 67 -18.90 -7.85 -14.58
C PRO A 67 -18.35 -6.41 -14.45
N ARG A 68 -18.01 -6.01 -13.23
CA ARG A 68 -17.34 -4.71 -12.98
C ARG A 68 -15.85 -4.94 -12.82
N THR A 69 -15.17 -5.03 -13.94
CA THR A 69 -13.72 -5.21 -14.00
C THR A 69 -13.01 -3.86 -14.00
N VAL A 70 -12.04 -3.69 -13.12
CA VAL A 70 -11.24 -2.47 -13.01
C VAL A 70 -9.76 -2.82 -13.09
N PRO A 71 -9.02 -2.28 -14.07
CA PRO A 71 -7.56 -2.32 -14.05
C PRO A 71 -7.04 -1.32 -13.02
N SER A 72 -6.13 -1.76 -12.16
CA SER A 72 -5.42 -0.93 -11.21
C SER A 72 -3.91 -1.06 -11.40
N PHE A 73 -3.22 0.06 -11.25
CA PHE A 73 -1.78 0.17 -11.37
C PHE A 73 -1.23 0.56 -10.00
N SER A 74 -0.40 -0.31 -9.42
CA SER A 74 0.25 -0.07 -8.15
C SER A 74 1.75 0.11 -8.40
N LEU A 75 2.24 1.32 -8.14
CA LEU A 75 3.66 1.63 -8.27
C LEU A 75 4.41 1.26 -6.99
N CYS A 76 5.54 0.58 -7.15
CA CYS A 76 6.58 0.43 -6.15
C CYS A 76 7.82 1.15 -6.70
N LEU A 77 7.91 2.45 -6.43
CA LEU A 77 9.09 3.24 -6.80
C LEU A 77 10.05 3.30 -5.60
N PRO A 78 11.37 3.40 -5.83
CA PRO A 78 12.31 3.86 -4.85
C PRO A 78 11.97 5.32 -4.52
N SER A 79 12.47 5.79 -3.37
CA SER A 79 12.54 7.22 -3.09
C SER A 79 13.39 7.92 -4.16
N ILE A 80 12.80 8.26 -5.30
CA ILE A 80 13.28 9.43 -6.03
C ILE A 80 13.00 10.61 -5.10
N ALA A 81 14.08 11.32 -4.81
CA ALA A 81 14.14 12.53 -4.03
C ALA A 81 13.21 13.61 -4.61
N MET A 82 11.90 13.46 -4.42
CA MET A 82 11.02 14.61 -4.32
C MET A 82 11.47 15.29 -3.04
N PRO A 83 12.06 16.49 -3.12
CA PRO A 83 12.44 17.20 -1.91
C PRO A 83 11.20 17.28 -1.04
N PHE A 84 11.40 17.02 0.25
CA PHE A 84 10.43 17.02 1.35
C PHE A 84 9.78 18.40 1.56
N PHE A 85 9.39 19.08 0.49
CA PHE A 85 8.65 20.32 0.56
C PHE A 85 7.19 19.96 0.71
N ALA A 86 6.71 20.18 1.93
CA ALA A 86 5.30 20.17 2.22
C ALA A 86 4.58 21.09 1.22
N ALA A 87 3.60 20.55 0.52
CA ALA A 87 2.88 21.24 -0.54
C ALA A 87 1.39 21.37 -0.19
N SER A 88 0.71 22.31 -0.83
CA SER A 88 -0.75 22.37 -0.74
C SER A 88 -1.35 21.10 -1.36
N ALA A 89 -2.33 20.51 -0.68
CA ALA A 89 -3.01 19.31 -1.18
C ALA A 89 -3.82 19.57 -2.45
N GLU A 90 -4.31 20.79 -2.65
CA GLU A 90 -5.20 21.15 -3.76
C GLU A 90 -4.42 21.83 -4.90
N ASP A 91 -3.53 22.75 -4.54
CA ASP A 91 -2.80 23.62 -5.49
C ASP A 91 -1.31 23.32 -5.63
N GLY A 92 -0.80 22.32 -4.90
CA GLY A 92 0.60 21.95 -4.95
C GLY A 92 1.05 21.50 -6.34
N LEU A 93 2.33 21.72 -6.66
CA LEU A 93 2.93 21.31 -7.93
C LEU A 93 2.73 19.81 -8.21
N THR A 94 2.84 18.97 -7.17
CA THR A 94 2.59 17.52 -7.26
C THR A 94 1.13 17.23 -7.63
N THR A 95 0.16 17.87 -6.98
CA THR A 95 -1.26 17.68 -7.31
C THR A 95 -1.57 18.14 -8.73
N ARG A 96 -1.03 19.29 -9.16
CA ARG A 96 -1.19 19.79 -10.54
C ARG A 96 -0.60 18.84 -11.58
N PHE A 97 0.56 18.26 -11.31
CA PHE A 97 1.16 17.22 -12.13
C PHE A 97 0.26 15.97 -12.19
N CYS A 98 -0.25 15.50 -11.05
CA CYS A 98 -1.19 14.38 -11.01
C CYS A 98 -2.49 14.69 -11.77
N ILE A 99 -3.01 15.91 -11.74
CA ILE A 99 -4.17 16.36 -12.53
C ILE A 99 -3.91 16.23 -14.03
N GLN A 100 -2.73 16.65 -14.49
CA GLN A 100 -2.36 16.53 -15.91
C GLN A 100 -2.29 15.08 -16.35
N LEU A 101 -1.63 14.21 -15.57
CA LEU A 101 -1.55 12.78 -15.85
C LEU A 101 -2.93 12.11 -15.82
N ALA A 102 -3.76 12.42 -14.83
CA ALA A 102 -5.10 11.87 -14.67
C ALA A 102 -5.98 12.16 -15.88
N LYS A 103 -5.97 13.42 -16.37
CA LYS A 103 -6.70 13.82 -17.59
C LYS A 103 -6.14 13.16 -18.84
N HIS A 104 -4.82 13.15 -18.98
CA HIS A 104 -4.17 12.66 -20.19
C HIS A 104 -4.41 11.16 -20.40
N PHE A 105 -4.32 10.37 -19.32
CA PHE A 105 -4.50 8.93 -19.36
C PHE A 105 -5.93 8.47 -19.02
N ASN A 106 -6.84 9.41 -18.69
CA ASN A 106 -8.20 9.12 -18.22
C ASN A 106 -8.20 8.12 -17.04
N MET A 107 -7.36 8.37 -16.03
CA MET A 107 -7.14 7.49 -14.88
C MET A 107 -7.30 8.25 -13.56
N VAL A 108 -7.84 7.58 -12.55
CA VAL A 108 -7.84 8.09 -11.17
C VAL A 108 -6.44 7.95 -10.59
N VAL A 109 -5.92 9.00 -9.97
CA VAL A 109 -4.59 9.02 -9.34
C VAL A 109 -4.75 9.26 -7.84
N VAL A 110 -4.14 8.39 -7.02
CA VAL A 110 -4.05 8.56 -5.57
C VAL A 110 -2.60 8.92 -5.23
N SER A 111 -2.39 10.13 -4.72
CA SER A 111 -1.05 10.70 -4.49
C SER A 111 -0.82 10.96 -2.99
N PRO A 112 -0.06 10.10 -2.29
CA PRO A 112 0.38 10.38 -0.93
C PRO A 112 1.47 11.46 -0.92
N ILE A 113 1.24 12.53 -0.18
CA ILE A 113 2.11 13.70 -0.08
C ILE A 113 2.26 14.17 1.38
N LEU A 114 3.28 14.99 1.62
CA LEU A 114 3.36 15.83 2.81
C LEU A 114 2.57 17.12 2.53
N GLU A 115 1.43 17.29 3.19
CA GLU A 115 0.57 18.47 3.07
C GLU A 115 1.03 19.57 4.02
N ARG A 116 1.09 20.81 3.52
CA ARG A 116 1.11 22.04 4.35
C ARG A 116 -0.26 22.69 4.28
N ASP A 117 -0.92 22.79 5.43
CA ASP A 117 -2.24 23.40 5.54
C ASP A 117 -2.13 24.86 5.95
N GLU A 118 -2.03 25.75 4.95
CA GLU A 118 -1.91 27.19 5.16
C GLU A 118 -3.12 27.81 5.86
N ILE A 119 -4.33 27.25 5.63
CA ILE A 119 -5.57 27.74 6.24
C ILE A 119 -5.54 27.53 7.76
N HIS A 120 -4.95 26.41 8.20
CA HIS A 120 -4.81 26.06 9.61
C HIS A 120 -3.39 26.33 10.14
N GLY A 121 -2.84 27.51 9.83
CA GLY A 121 -1.60 28.01 10.42
C GLY A 121 -0.33 27.31 9.95
N GLY A 122 -0.33 26.74 8.74
CA GLY A 122 0.83 26.08 8.15
C GLY A 122 1.15 24.71 8.76
N THR A 123 0.16 24.05 9.37
CA THR A 123 0.32 22.71 9.98
C THR A 123 0.66 21.65 8.94
N LEU A 124 1.50 20.69 9.33
CA LEU A 124 1.97 19.63 8.45
C LEU A 124 1.17 18.34 8.65
N TRP A 125 0.78 17.70 7.55
CA TRP A 125 -0.02 16.49 7.56
C TRP A 125 0.51 15.44 6.58
N ASN A 126 0.50 14.17 6.98
CA ASN A 126 0.59 13.06 6.03
C ASN A 126 -0.77 12.89 5.36
N THR A 127 -0.85 13.12 4.05
CA THR A 127 -2.13 13.22 3.33
C THR A 127 -2.08 12.48 2.00
N ALA A 128 -3.12 11.70 1.71
CA ALA A 128 -3.36 11.14 0.38
C ALA A 128 -4.41 11.99 -0.34
N VAL A 129 -4.04 12.53 -1.50
CA VAL A 129 -4.93 13.29 -2.38
C VAL A 129 -5.48 12.37 -3.45
N VAL A 130 -6.78 12.43 -3.72
CA VAL A 130 -7.44 11.65 -4.76
C VAL A 130 -7.85 12.56 -5.90
N VAL A 131 -7.30 12.30 -7.09
CA VAL A 131 -7.59 13.03 -8.32
C VAL A 131 -8.40 12.14 -9.24
N SER A 132 -9.57 12.62 -9.66
CA SER A 132 -10.43 11.93 -10.62
C SER A 132 -9.78 11.85 -12.01
N ASN A 133 -10.24 10.90 -12.83
CA ASN A 133 -9.86 10.76 -14.23
C ASN A 133 -10.18 11.99 -15.10
N ASN A 134 -11.14 12.83 -14.70
CA ASN A 134 -11.39 14.11 -15.36
C ASN A 134 -10.46 15.24 -14.87
N GLY A 135 -9.53 14.94 -13.96
CA GLY A 135 -8.58 15.87 -13.36
C GLY A 135 -9.12 16.79 -12.28
N ASN A 136 -10.34 16.55 -11.77
CA ASN A 136 -10.82 17.24 -10.58
C ASN A 136 -10.24 16.56 -9.33
N VAL A 137 -9.79 17.35 -8.36
CA VAL A 137 -9.44 16.83 -7.03
C VAL A 137 -10.75 16.45 -6.33
N LEU A 138 -10.93 15.15 -6.03
CA LEU A 138 -12.13 14.64 -5.37
C LEU A 138 -12.11 14.91 -3.86
N GLY A 139 -10.91 14.92 -3.29
CA GLY A 139 -10.71 15.16 -1.87
C GLY A 139 -9.36 14.62 -1.39
N LYS A 140 -9.20 14.64 -0.07
CA LYS A 140 -7.98 14.22 0.62
C LYS A 140 -8.31 13.43 1.87
N SER A 141 -7.44 12.49 2.24
CA SER A 141 -7.52 11.73 3.49
C SER A 141 -6.20 11.85 4.25
N ARG A 142 -6.27 12.21 5.54
CA ARG A 142 -5.09 12.32 6.42
C ARG A 142 -4.82 11.01 7.14
N LYS A 143 -3.57 10.83 7.57
CA LYS A 143 -3.14 9.64 8.32
C LYS A 143 -3.75 9.63 9.73
N ASN A 144 -4.62 8.67 10.01
CA ASN A 144 -5.33 8.55 11.30
C ASN A 144 -4.42 8.09 12.47
N HIS A 145 -3.40 7.27 12.18
CA HIS A 145 -2.50 6.71 13.18
C HIS A 145 -1.05 7.12 12.89
N ILE A 146 -0.41 7.82 13.82
CA ILE A 146 0.95 8.33 13.68
C ILE A 146 1.91 7.49 14.54
N PRO A 147 2.88 6.77 13.95
CA PRO A 147 3.83 5.95 14.70
C PRO A 147 4.82 6.80 15.51
N ARG A 148 5.39 6.19 16.54
CA ARG A 148 6.40 6.77 17.44
C ARG A 148 7.56 5.81 17.74
N VAL A 149 7.76 4.79 16.89
CA VAL A 149 8.62 3.64 17.19
C VAL A 149 9.94 3.70 16.40
N GLY A 150 11.06 3.65 17.12
CA GLY A 150 12.40 3.66 16.54
C GLY A 150 12.60 4.86 15.60
N ASP A 151 13.10 4.59 14.40
CA ASP A 151 13.34 5.60 13.37
C ASP A 151 12.05 6.18 12.75
N PHE A 152 10.90 5.54 12.96
CA PHE A 152 9.59 6.03 12.50
C PHE A 152 8.98 7.01 13.51
N ASN A 153 9.69 8.11 13.77
CA ASN A 153 9.24 9.19 14.64
C ASN A 153 8.39 10.23 13.88
N GLU A 154 7.19 9.83 13.47
CA GLU A 154 6.32 10.68 12.63
C GLU A 154 5.63 11.83 13.35
N VAL A 155 5.62 11.80 14.69
CA VAL A 155 5.11 12.90 15.51
C VAL A 155 6.06 14.09 15.55
N SER A 156 7.36 13.88 15.35
CA SER A 156 8.36 14.94 15.30
C SER A 156 8.86 15.23 13.88
N VAL A 157 8.83 14.23 12.99
CA VAL A 157 9.35 14.34 11.62
C VAL A 157 8.42 13.61 10.67
N THR A 158 7.73 14.32 9.77
CA THR A 158 6.67 13.73 8.94
C THR A 158 7.23 12.76 7.89
N HIS A 159 7.37 11.49 8.26
CA HIS A 159 7.91 10.43 7.42
C HIS A 159 6.79 9.46 7.03
N CYS A 160 6.15 9.63 5.87
CA CYS A 160 5.04 8.76 5.49
C CYS A 160 5.50 7.29 5.38
N ILE A 161 4.89 6.37 6.14
CA ILE A 161 4.91 4.92 5.86
C ILE A 161 4.22 4.69 4.51
N THR A 162 4.97 4.86 3.44
CA THR A 162 4.71 4.17 2.18
C THR A 162 5.68 3.00 2.13
N VAL A 163 5.27 1.87 1.53
CA VAL A 163 6.21 0.78 1.23
C VAL A 163 7.21 1.33 0.23
N LYS A 164 8.35 1.79 0.75
CA LYS A 164 9.44 2.35 -0.03
C LYS A 164 10.38 1.22 -0.46
N GLN A 165 11.34 1.60 -1.29
CA GLN A 165 12.44 0.75 -1.70
C GLN A 165 13.72 1.59 -1.64
N LEU A 166 14.85 0.94 -1.26
CA LEU A 166 16.21 1.49 -1.10
C LEU A 166 16.57 2.01 0.31
N SER A 167 17.86 2.24 0.56
CA SER A 167 18.38 2.92 1.76
C SER A 167 18.48 4.41 1.55
N GLU A 168 17.95 5.20 2.49
CA GLU A 168 18.12 6.65 2.51
C GLU A 168 19.32 7.00 3.40
N TYR A 169 20.20 7.87 2.89
CA TYR A 169 21.31 8.46 3.63
C TYR A 169 20.96 9.90 4.01
N PHE A 170 21.07 10.23 5.28
CA PHE A 170 20.85 11.59 5.77
C PHE A 170 22.18 12.32 5.99
N LYS A 171 22.21 13.61 5.62
CA LYS A 171 23.41 14.46 5.78
C LYS A 171 23.90 14.54 7.23
N ASN A 172 22.97 14.61 8.18
CA ASN A 172 23.27 14.68 9.60
C ASN A 172 23.05 13.31 10.24
N GLU A 173 23.89 12.96 11.21
CA GLU A 173 23.72 11.74 11.99
C GLU A 173 22.45 11.82 12.86
N PHE A 174 21.83 10.67 13.08
CA PHE A 174 20.71 10.50 13.99
C PHE A 174 20.83 9.18 14.76
N THR A 175 19.97 8.98 15.76
CA THR A 175 19.92 7.77 16.58
C THR A 175 18.53 7.13 16.53
N SER A 176 18.48 5.80 16.60
CA SER A 176 17.23 5.02 16.50
C SER A 176 16.57 4.69 17.83
N GLY A 177 17.14 5.18 18.95
CA GLY A 177 16.66 4.84 20.29
C GLY A 177 16.91 3.38 20.72
N ASP A 178 17.81 2.66 20.04
CA ASP A 178 18.13 1.24 20.30
C ASP A 178 19.45 1.04 21.07
N GLY A 179 20.04 2.13 21.57
CA GLY A 179 21.33 2.13 22.29
C GLY A 179 22.56 1.97 21.38
N LYS A 180 22.39 1.90 20.06
CA LYS A 180 23.52 1.87 19.12
C LYS A 180 24.06 3.28 18.85
N LYS A 181 25.20 3.33 18.15
CA LYS A 181 25.84 4.59 17.74
C LYS A 181 24.97 5.36 16.76
N ALA A 182 25.17 6.67 16.73
CA ALA A 182 24.61 7.53 15.71
C ALA A 182 25.11 7.10 14.33
N HIS A 183 24.27 7.28 13.32
CA HIS A 183 24.52 6.84 11.96
C HIS A 183 23.76 7.72 10.98
N HIS A 184 24.07 7.55 9.69
CA HIS A 184 23.46 8.29 8.60
C HIS A 184 22.48 7.45 7.77
N ASP A 185 22.61 6.13 7.82
CA ASP A 185 21.83 5.20 6.99
C ASP A 185 20.52 4.81 7.67
N PHE A 186 19.38 5.18 7.09
CA PHE A 186 18.05 4.80 7.59
C PHE A 186 17.71 3.31 7.43
N GLY A 187 18.58 2.56 6.73
CA GLY A 187 18.37 1.17 6.39
C GLY A 187 17.53 0.96 5.13
N ASN A 188 17.45 -0.30 4.68
CA ASN A 188 16.80 -0.64 3.41
C ASN A 188 15.29 -0.80 3.58
N PHE A 189 14.53 -0.03 2.81
CA PHE A 189 13.13 -0.36 2.56
C PHE A 189 13.03 -1.55 1.61
N TYR A 190 12.03 -2.41 1.82
CA TYR A 190 12.03 -3.77 1.30
C TYR A 190 11.00 -4.04 0.18
N GLY A 191 10.36 -3.02 -0.38
CA GLY A 191 9.39 -3.18 -1.47
C GLY A 191 8.35 -4.26 -1.17
N SER A 192 8.29 -5.30 -2.02
CA SER A 192 7.35 -6.44 -1.86
C SER A 192 5.88 -6.06 -2.01
N SER A 193 5.56 -4.99 -2.74
CA SER A 193 4.18 -4.58 -3.00
C SER A 193 3.39 -5.71 -3.66
N TYR A 194 2.16 -5.92 -3.19
CA TYR A 194 1.26 -6.97 -3.64
C TYR A 194 -0.20 -6.52 -3.50
N VAL A 195 -1.11 -7.25 -4.14
CA VAL A 195 -2.56 -7.06 -4.01
C VAL A 195 -3.17 -8.30 -3.37
N ALA A 196 -4.05 -8.11 -2.38
CA ALA A 196 -4.86 -9.16 -1.79
C ALA A 196 -6.33 -9.00 -2.20
N ALA A 197 -6.99 -10.10 -2.51
CA ALA A 197 -8.38 -10.15 -2.92
C ALA A 197 -9.30 -10.59 -1.76
N PRO A 198 -10.60 -10.25 -1.83
CA PRO A 198 -11.57 -10.57 -0.79
C PRO A 198 -11.79 -12.06 -0.55
N ASP A 199 -11.40 -12.95 -1.45
CA ASP A 199 -11.52 -14.41 -1.32
C ASP A 199 -10.30 -15.05 -0.63
N GLY A 200 -9.40 -14.22 -0.08
CA GLY A 200 -8.18 -14.67 0.61
C GLY A 200 -7.01 -14.98 -0.34
N SER A 201 -7.20 -14.85 -1.65
CA SER A 201 -6.11 -14.94 -2.61
C SER A 201 -5.26 -13.66 -2.64
N ARG A 202 -4.02 -13.75 -3.11
CA ARG A 202 -3.13 -12.60 -3.27
C ARG A 202 -2.15 -12.77 -4.43
N SER A 203 -1.67 -11.66 -4.96
CA SER A 203 -0.58 -11.66 -5.92
C SER A 203 0.75 -11.99 -5.24
N PRO A 204 1.71 -12.54 -6.00
CA PRO A 204 3.12 -12.45 -5.67
C PRO A 204 3.56 -11.02 -5.38
N GLY A 205 4.62 -10.89 -4.59
CA GLY A 205 5.26 -9.59 -4.34
C GLY A 205 6.07 -9.09 -5.54
N LEU A 206 6.16 -7.77 -5.69
CA LEU A 206 7.23 -7.15 -6.47
C LEU A 206 8.60 -7.38 -5.81
N SER A 207 9.66 -7.12 -6.57
CA SER A 207 11.03 -7.23 -6.05
C SER A 207 11.26 -6.40 -4.79
N ARG A 208 12.18 -6.85 -3.93
CA ARG A 208 12.66 -6.11 -2.77
C ARG A 208 13.79 -5.15 -3.09
N THR A 209 14.45 -5.34 -4.22
CA THR A 209 15.68 -4.64 -4.59
C THR A 209 15.57 -3.87 -5.90
N ARG A 210 14.56 -4.13 -6.73
CA ARG A 210 14.27 -3.41 -7.97
C ARG A 210 12.93 -2.69 -7.94
N ASP A 211 12.90 -1.50 -8.53
CA ASP A 211 11.72 -0.73 -8.88
C ASP A 211 10.70 -1.63 -9.58
N GLY A 212 9.41 -1.36 -9.40
CA GLY A 212 8.42 -2.15 -10.09
C GLY A 212 7.03 -1.54 -10.19
N LEU A 213 6.31 -2.03 -11.20
CA LEU A 213 4.92 -1.70 -11.48
C LEU A 213 4.10 -3.00 -11.45
N LEU A 214 3.12 -3.03 -10.55
CA LEU A 214 2.18 -4.14 -10.42
C LEU A 214 0.83 -3.74 -11.04
N LEU A 215 0.46 -4.40 -12.13
CA LEU A 215 -0.84 -4.28 -12.76
C LEU A 215 -1.75 -5.37 -12.24
N THR A 216 -2.94 -5.00 -11.82
CA THR A 216 -3.96 -5.97 -11.43
C THR A 216 -5.29 -5.63 -12.04
N GLU A 217 -5.88 -6.59 -12.75
CA GLU A 217 -7.26 -6.51 -13.19
C GLU A 217 -8.15 -7.15 -12.13
N MET A 218 -9.07 -6.38 -11.55
CA MET A 218 -9.89 -6.82 -10.42
C MET A 218 -11.38 -6.76 -10.75
N ALA A 219 -12.07 -7.89 -10.61
CA ALA A 219 -13.53 -7.93 -10.66
C ALA A 219 -14.11 -7.46 -9.31
N LEU A 220 -14.62 -6.23 -9.26
CA LEU A 220 -15.18 -5.63 -8.04
C LEU A 220 -16.42 -6.35 -7.50
N ASN A 221 -17.09 -7.16 -8.33
CA ASN A 221 -18.19 -8.02 -7.90
C ASN A 221 -17.74 -9.04 -6.82
N LEU A 222 -16.45 -9.37 -6.75
CA LEU A 222 -15.89 -10.25 -5.73
C LEU A 222 -16.08 -9.70 -4.31
N ASN A 223 -16.13 -8.36 -4.15
CA ASN A 223 -16.41 -7.70 -2.87
C ASN A 223 -17.82 -7.97 -2.33
N ARG A 224 -18.74 -8.47 -3.16
CA ARG A 224 -20.05 -8.95 -2.71
C ARG A 224 -20.05 -10.46 -2.51
N GLN A 225 -19.52 -11.19 -3.50
CA GLN A 225 -19.54 -12.66 -3.49
C GLN A 225 -18.83 -13.26 -2.27
N ALA A 226 -17.67 -12.71 -1.88
CA ALA A 226 -16.92 -13.22 -0.74
C ALA A 226 -17.64 -12.96 0.60
N PRO A 227 -18.12 -11.73 0.91
CA PRO A 227 -18.92 -11.49 2.10
C PRO A 227 -20.25 -12.25 2.15
N ASP A 228 -20.93 -12.49 1.02
CA ASP A 228 -22.18 -13.27 1.02
C ASP A 228 -21.94 -14.74 1.40
N LYS A 229 -20.76 -15.29 1.04
CA LYS A 229 -20.36 -16.65 1.40
C LYS A 229 -19.93 -16.77 2.86
N TRP A 230 -19.12 -15.83 3.34
CA TRP A 230 -18.52 -15.92 4.68
C TRP A 230 -19.27 -15.16 5.77
N ASN A 231 -20.13 -14.23 5.38
CA ASN A 231 -21.01 -13.45 6.24
C ASN A 231 -20.29 -12.67 7.35
N PHE A 232 -19.00 -12.36 7.20
CA PHE A 232 -18.22 -11.63 8.22
C PHE A 232 -18.82 -10.27 8.61
N LYS A 233 -19.46 -9.57 7.66
CA LYS A 233 -20.16 -8.30 7.93
C LYS A 233 -21.46 -8.53 8.71
N MET A 234 -22.18 -9.61 8.40
CA MET A 234 -23.45 -9.97 9.05
C MET A 234 -23.21 -10.42 10.50
N THR A 235 -22.18 -11.22 10.74
CA THR A 235 -21.84 -11.76 12.06
C THR A 235 -20.82 -10.91 12.83
N GLY A 236 -20.51 -9.70 12.35
CA GLY A 236 -19.47 -8.83 12.91
C GLY A 236 -19.79 -8.23 14.28
N ARG A 237 -21.05 -8.33 14.76
CA ARG A 237 -21.52 -7.84 16.08
C ARG A 237 -21.02 -6.42 16.42
N TYR A 238 -21.04 -5.52 15.45
CA TYR A 238 -20.40 -4.21 15.55
C TYR A 238 -20.92 -3.36 16.72
N GLU A 239 -22.21 -3.45 17.04
CA GLU A 239 -22.81 -2.75 18.18
C GLU A 239 -22.23 -3.20 19.52
N MET A 240 -22.05 -4.52 19.71
CA MET A 240 -21.40 -5.05 20.91
C MET A 240 -19.96 -4.53 21.03
N TYR A 241 -19.18 -4.60 19.95
CA TYR A 241 -17.80 -4.11 19.98
C TYR A 241 -17.71 -2.60 20.21
N ALA A 242 -18.67 -1.81 19.70
CA ALA A 242 -18.72 -0.37 19.94
C ALA A 242 -18.93 -0.06 21.43
N GLU A 243 -19.85 -0.77 22.10
CA GLU A 243 -20.08 -0.60 23.54
C GLU A 243 -18.89 -1.11 24.37
N GLU A 244 -18.28 -2.24 24.01
CA GLU A 244 -17.10 -2.75 24.72
C GLU A 244 -15.89 -1.80 24.56
N LEU A 245 -15.66 -1.23 23.37
CA LEU A 245 -14.63 -0.22 23.15
C LEU A 245 -14.94 1.07 23.94
N LYS A 246 -16.20 1.50 23.99
CA LYS A 246 -16.63 2.67 24.77
C LYS A 246 -16.36 2.49 26.26
N LYS A 247 -16.55 1.28 26.80
CA LYS A 247 -16.18 0.95 28.19
C LYS A 247 -14.66 0.95 28.37
N ALA A 248 -13.93 0.34 27.44
CA ALA A 248 -12.47 0.18 27.52
C ALA A 248 -11.68 1.51 27.54
N ILE A 249 -12.26 2.59 27.01
CA ILE A 249 -11.62 3.91 26.99
C ILE A 249 -11.93 4.78 28.22
N GLN A 250 -12.78 4.33 29.16
CA GLN A 250 -13.08 5.09 30.37
C GLN A 250 -11.91 5.06 31.36
N HIS A 251 -11.74 6.13 32.16
CA HIS A 251 -10.65 6.25 33.12
C HIS A 251 -10.66 5.19 34.23
N ASP A 252 -11.83 4.68 34.57
CA ASP A 252 -12.08 3.70 35.64
C ASP A 252 -12.22 2.27 35.12
N PHE A 253 -11.96 2.03 33.84
CA PHE A 253 -12.10 0.73 33.21
C PHE A 253 -11.33 -0.37 33.96
N GLN A 254 -12.04 -1.43 34.32
CA GLN A 254 -11.45 -2.65 34.88
C GLN A 254 -11.49 -3.76 33.82
N PRO A 255 -10.33 -4.29 33.39
CA PRO A 255 -10.29 -5.40 32.45
C PRO A 255 -11.02 -6.63 33.00
N ASN A 256 -11.74 -7.33 32.12
CA ASN A 256 -12.44 -8.57 32.48
C ASN A 256 -11.43 -9.72 32.63
N ILE A 257 -10.84 -9.85 33.82
CA ILE A 257 -9.85 -10.88 34.18
C ILE A 257 -10.51 -11.87 35.13
N LEU A 258 -10.63 -13.12 34.70
CA LEU A 258 -11.05 -14.24 35.57
C LEU A 258 -9.81 -14.78 36.30
N LYS A 259 -9.91 -14.94 37.63
CA LYS A 259 -8.88 -15.54 38.48
C LYS A 259 -9.43 -16.81 39.14
N GLU A 260 -8.55 -17.77 39.41
CA GLU A 260 -8.84 -19.04 40.11
C GLU A 260 -9.19 -18.82 41.59
#